data_AF-A0A9C6SAZ5-F1
#
_entry.id   AF-A0A9C6SAZ5-F1
#
_cell.length_a   1.000
_cell.length_b   1.000
_cell.length_c   1.000
_cell.angle_alpha   90.00
_cell.angle_beta   90.00
_cell.angle_gamma   90.00
#
_symmetry.space_group_name_H-M   'P 1'
#
loop_
_entity.id
_entity.type
_entity.pdbx_description
1 polymer ?
#
loop_
_entity_poly.entity_id
_entity_poly.type
_entity_poly.pdbx_seq_one_letter_code
_entity_poly.pdbx_strand_id
1 'polypeptide(L)'
;SQHDTDGTRCVNLQHTDLNEKDIETILDWHNVYRNTVANGDEERGNPGPQRPAKFMMELVRFSLVHQGIIYVAIKKKGIWDDELAHIARRWVVQCNLLEKDQCRDVERFGVWQNVHVLDMYSVGNTTSTARIRFHIQSWYDEVEDFDSAEFGLVNFAARSNLSYIPFASSTIRQIGCGRAIYTGRSGQSTSSSTDTPIAGRTMAVGFGDRVEALVCNYGPLDRNTARELYEDGVPALCPPGTIRSSRYQALCQKFQKRQSQKVQHKIQQKQDKRNDRPMNNGAFLIKSTIYLIQLVLLLLSTTYRRSLL
;
A
#
# COMPACT_ATOMS: atom_id res chain seq x y z
N SER A 1 -4.57 20.71 -19.46
CA SER A 1 -4.41 21.08 -18.05
C SER A 1 -5.59 21.98 -17.68
N GLN A 2 -6.52 21.46 -16.90
CA GLN A 2 -7.56 22.27 -16.31
C GLN A 2 -7.19 22.29 -14.82
N HIS A 3 -6.64 23.41 -14.35
CA HIS A 3 -6.43 23.59 -12.93
C HIS A 3 -7.80 23.45 -12.26
N ASP A 4 -7.91 22.52 -11.31
CA ASP A 4 -9.09 22.42 -10.46
C ASP A 4 -9.35 23.81 -9.85
N THR A 5 -10.55 24.34 -10.01
CA THR A 5 -10.87 25.69 -9.54
C THR A 5 -10.72 25.73 -8.02
N ASP A 6 -9.90 26.67 -7.53
CA ASP A 6 -9.65 26.83 -6.10
C ASP A 6 -10.94 27.25 -5.37
N GLY A 7 -11.11 26.72 -4.16
CA GLY A 7 -12.22 27.14 -3.30
C GLY A 7 -12.10 28.60 -2.89
N THR A 8 -13.23 29.28 -2.73
CA THR A 8 -13.28 30.70 -2.32
C THR A 8 -12.70 30.98 -0.92
N ARG A 9 -12.50 29.92 -0.12
CA ARG A 9 -11.87 29.97 1.20
C ARG A 9 -10.34 29.93 1.13
N CYS A 10 -9.77 29.56 -0.01
CA CYS A 10 -8.34 29.48 -0.19
C CYS A 10 -7.73 30.88 -0.29
N VAL A 11 -6.79 31.18 0.59
CA VAL A 11 -5.98 32.40 0.56
C VAL A 11 -4.52 31.99 0.39
N ASN A 12 -3.80 32.62 -0.55
CA ASN A 12 -2.38 32.31 -0.83
C ASN A 12 -2.10 30.81 -1.05
N LEU A 13 -2.99 30.12 -1.79
CA LEU A 13 -2.83 28.71 -2.08
C LEU A 13 -1.55 28.46 -2.89
N GLN A 14 -0.77 27.47 -2.46
CA GLN A 14 0.30 26.92 -3.26
C GLN A 14 -0.18 25.70 -4.02
N HIS A 15 0.03 25.71 -5.34
CA HIS A 15 -0.29 24.59 -6.22
C HIS A 15 0.81 23.51 -6.27
N THR A 16 1.70 23.47 -5.28
CA THR A 16 2.74 22.45 -5.18
C THR A 16 2.14 21.11 -4.74
N ASP A 17 2.09 20.16 -5.67
CA ASP A 17 1.55 18.82 -5.43
C ASP A 17 2.56 17.86 -4.79
N LEU A 18 2.07 16.70 -4.35
CA LEU A 18 2.89 15.61 -3.82
C LEU A 18 3.85 15.11 -4.91
N ASN A 19 5.14 15.12 -4.61
CA ASN A 19 6.16 14.54 -5.50
C ASN A 19 6.33 13.03 -5.25
N GLU A 20 7.22 12.38 -6.02
CA GLU A 20 7.49 10.94 -5.89
C GLU A 20 7.89 10.53 -4.47
N LYS A 21 8.81 11.30 -3.86
CA LYS A 21 9.32 11.04 -2.51
C LYS A 21 8.24 11.23 -1.44
N ASP A 22 7.35 12.20 -1.64
CA ASP A 22 6.19 12.42 -0.78
C ASP A 22 5.24 11.21 -0.82
N ILE A 23 4.92 10.71 -2.01
CA ILE A 23 4.06 9.54 -2.20
C ILE A 23 4.69 8.27 -1.62
N GLU A 24 5.99 8.05 -1.85
CA GLU A 24 6.74 6.95 -1.22
C GLU A 24 6.69 7.03 0.30
N THR A 25 6.84 8.24 0.87
CA THR A 25 6.74 8.48 2.31
C THR A 25 5.35 8.14 2.84
N ILE A 26 4.29 8.52 2.12
CA ILE A 26 2.91 8.17 2.49
C ILE A 26 2.77 6.65 2.57
N LEU A 27 3.14 5.94 1.51
CA LEU A 27 3.00 4.49 1.43
C LEU A 27 3.83 3.78 2.50
N ASP A 28 5.07 4.24 2.73
CA ASP A 28 5.97 3.66 3.72
C ASP A 28 5.39 3.74 5.13
N TRP A 29 4.98 4.93 5.59
CA TRP A 29 4.44 5.11 6.93
C TRP A 29 3.10 4.39 7.12
N HIS A 30 2.24 4.36 6.10
CA HIS A 30 1.02 3.54 6.17
C HIS A 30 1.36 2.06 6.35
N ASN A 31 2.35 1.53 5.61
CA ASN A 31 2.72 0.12 5.73
C ASN A 31 3.46 -0.21 7.02
N VAL A 32 4.27 0.71 7.55
CA VAL A 32 4.88 0.56 8.88
C VAL A 32 3.79 0.34 9.92
N TYR A 33 2.80 1.24 9.97
CA TYR A 33 1.70 1.15 10.92
C TYR A 33 0.78 -0.06 10.68
N ARG A 34 0.44 -0.35 9.43
CA ARG A 34 -0.32 -1.56 9.07
C ARG A 34 0.41 -2.83 9.50
N ASN A 35 1.74 -2.86 9.36
CA ASN A 35 2.56 -4.01 9.77
C ASN A 35 2.58 -4.16 11.29
N THR A 36 2.73 -3.07 12.04
CA THR A 36 2.69 -3.07 13.50
C THR A 36 1.37 -3.65 14.01
N VAL A 37 0.24 -3.16 13.50
CA VAL A 37 -1.10 -3.68 13.86
C VAL A 37 -1.23 -5.14 13.45
N ALA A 38 -0.90 -5.48 12.20
CA ALA A 38 -1.05 -6.84 11.70
C ALA A 38 -0.17 -7.87 12.43
N ASN A 39 0.97 -7.44 12.97
CA ASN A 39 1.84 -8.30 13.77
C ASN A 39 1.34 -8.50 15.21
N GLY A 40 0.40 -7.67 15.67
CA GLY A 40 -0.05 -7.63 17.06
C GLY A 40 0.92 -6.86 17.98
N ASP A 41 1.74 -5.95 17.44
CA ASP A 41 2.73 -5.19 18.21
C ASP A 41 2.20 -3.82 18.72
N GLU A 42 0.95 -3.46 18.39
CA GLU A 42 0.35 -2.20 18.84
C GLU A 42 -0.36 -2.41 20.17
N GLU A 43 0.30 -2.00 21.25
CA GLU A 43 -0.19 -2.17 22.62
C GLU A 43 -1.32 -1.21 22.99
N ARG A 44 -1.47 -0.10 22.26
CA ARG A 44 -2.47 0.94 22.56
C ARG A 44 -3.88 0.52 22.12
N GLY A 45 -4.87 1.09 22.79
CA GLY A 45 -6.29 0.83 22.55
C GLY A 45 -7.11 1.14 23.80
N ASN A 46 -8.44 1.12 23.65
CA ASN A 46 -9.38 1.34 24.76
C ASN A 46 -10.43 0.23 24.84
N PRO A 47 -10.07 -0.96 25.37
CA PRO A 47 -8.75 -1.38 25.82
C PRO A 47 -7.87 -1.91 24.67
N GLY A 48 -6.54 -1.88 24.86
CA GLY A 48 -5.56 -2.60 24.04
C GLY A 48 -5.21 -3.98 24.63
N PRO A 49 -4.27 -4.73 24.01
CA PRO A 49 -3.58 -4.43 22.76
C PRO A 49 -4.44 -4.69 21.52
N GLN A 50 -4.03 -4.17 20.37
CA GLN A 50 -4.63 -4.52 19.08
C GLN A 50 -4.29 -5.97 18.71
N ARG A 51 -5.27 -6.69 18.16
CA ARG A 51 -5.09 -8.10 17.80
C ARG A 51 -4.29 -8.26 16.50
N PRO A 52 -3.53 -9.35 16.34
CA PRO A 52 -2.83 -9.62 15.10
C PRO A 52 -3.83 -9.88 13.95
N ALA A 53 -3.45 -9.45 12.75
CA ALA A 53 -4.27 -9.62 11.56
C ALA A 53 -3.77 -10.80 10.74
N LYS A 54 -4.63 -11.79 10.52
CA LYS A 54 -4.38 -12.95 9.68
C LYS A 54 -3.92 -12.57 8.28
N PHE A 55 -4.60 -11.61 7.66
CA PHE A 55 -4.21 -11.06 6.36
C PHE A 55 -4.36 -9.54 6.35
N MET A 56 -3.31 -8.87 5.88
CA MET A 56 -3.28 -7.43 5.71
C MET A 56 -2.47 -7.10 4.46
N MET A 57 -3.03 -6.35 3.51
CA MET A 57 -2.30 -6.03 2.28
C MET A 57 -1.31 -4.88 2.49
N GLU A 58 -0.08 -5.06 1.99
CA GLU A 58 0.90 -3.99 1.79
C GLU A 58 0.37 -3.02 0.74
N LEU A 59 0.54 -1.72 0.97
CA LEU A 59 0.24 -0.64 0.04
C LEU A 59 1.47 -0.27 -0.80
N VAL A 60 1.52 -0.63 -2.08
CA VAL A 60 2.66 -0.38 -2.97
C VAL A 60 2.36 0.56 -4.14
N ARG A 61 3.32 1.40 -4.51
CA ARG A 61 3.34 2.04 -5.84
C ARG A 61 4.05 1.12 -6.81
N PHE A 62 3.46 0.83 -7.96
CA PHE A 62 4.20 0.17 -9.03
C PHE A 62 4.95 1.22 -9.84
N SER A 63 6.25 1.36 -9.58
CA SER A 63 7.11 2.19 -10.42
C SER A 63 7.41 1.46 -11.74
N LEU A 64 7.17 2.12 -12.87
CA LEU A 64 7.51 1.60 -14.19
C LEU A 64 9.03 1.55 -14.32
N VAL A 65 9.62 0.36 -14.16
CA VAL A 65 11.01 0.16 -14.56
C VAL A 65 11.08 0.27 -16.09
N HIS A 66 11.60 1.39 -16.58
CA HIS A 66 12.03 1.55 -17.97
C HIS A 66 13.06 0.45 -18.28
N GLN A 67 12.62 -0.61 -18.96
CA GLN A 67 13.52 -1.53 -19.65
C GLN A 67 13.45 -1.16 -21.13
N GLY A 68 14.47 -0.45 -21.60
CA GLY A 68 14.82 -0.26 -23.01
C GLY A 68 13.68 -0.21 -24.03
N ILE A 69 13.34 1.00 -24.49
CA ILE A 69 12.84 1.31 -25.84
C ILE A 69 11.49 0.68 -26.26
N ILE A 70 10.70 0.11 -25.34
CA ILE A 70 9.30 -0.24 -25.65
C ILE A 70 8.38 0.43 -24.63
N TYR A 71 7.67 1.46 -25.08
CA TYR A 71 6.53 2.06 -24.38
C TYR A 71 5.37 1.07 -24.32
N VAL A 72 5.50 0.00 -23.52
CA VAL A 72 4.30 -0.67 -23.02
C VAL A 72 3.94 0.04 -21.72
N ALA A 73 2.97 0.95 -21.81
CA ALA A 73 2.24 1.42 -20.65
C ALA A 73 1.45 0.24 -20.06
N ILE A 74 2.14 -0.67 -19.38
CA ILE A 74 1.47 -1.58 -18.48
C ILE A 74 1.02 -0.68 -17.34
N LYS A 75 -0.23 -0.19 -17.39
CA LYS A 75 -0.92 0.40 -16.23
C LYS A 75 -1.02 -0.72 -15.18
N LYS A 76 0.10 -1.00 -14.51
CA LYS A 76 0.15 -1.95 -13.41
C LYS A 76 -0.66 -1.28 -12.33
N LYS A 77 -1.76 -1.93 -11.94
CA LYS A 77 -2.61 -1.55 -10.82
C LYS A 77 -1.77 -1.53 -9.54
N GLY A 78 -1.06 -0.42 -9.35
CA GLY A 78 -0.49 0.05 -8.10
C GLY A 78 -1.60 0.21 -7.08
N ILE A 79 -1.19 0.12 -5.83
CA ILE A 79 -2.05 0.39 -4.69
C ILE A 79 -2.11 1.91 -4.44
N TRP A 80 -1.14 2.69 -4.93
CA TRP A 80 -1.42 4.09 -5.24
C TRP A 80 -2.45 4.20 -6.36
N ASP A 81 -3.55 4.90 -6.09
CA ASP A 81 -4.68 5.06 -7.00
C ASP A 81 -4.81 6.53 -7.43
N ASP A 82 -4.49 6.81 -8.69
CA ASP A 82 -4.48 8.17 -9.22
C ASP A 82 -5.87 8.82 -9.25
N GLU A 83 -6.94 8.04 -9.38
CA GLU A 83 -8.31 8.57 -9.31
C GLU A 83 -8.64 9.01 -7.88
N LEU A 84 -8.30 8.19 -6.88
CA LEU A 84 -8.46 8.57 -5.46
C LEU A 84 -7.61 9.80 -5.11
N ALA A 85 -6.37 9.87 -5.60
CA ALA A 85 -5.48 11.00 -5.39
C ALA A 85 -6.03 12.29 -6.03
N HIS A 86 -6.56 12.19 -7.25
CA HIS A 86 -7.18 13.33 -7.92
C HIS A 86 -8.43 13.83 -7.20
N ILE A 87 -9.29 12.93 -6.68
CA ILE A 87 -10.44 13.31 -5.84
C ILE A 87 -9.95 13.99 -4.53
N ALA A 88 -8.94 13.42 -3.87
CA ALA A 88 -8.38 13.99 -2.64
C ALA A 88 -7.77 15.39 -2.90
N ARG A 89 -7.07 15.55 -4.03
CA ARG A 89 -6.51 16.84 -4.45
C ARG A 89 -7.59 17.87 -4.72
N ARG A 90 -8.69 17.49 -5.41
CA ARG A 90 -9.84 18.38 -5.64
C ARG A 90 -10.49 18.84 -4.34
N TRP A 91 -10.56 17.98 -3.32
CA TRP A 91 -11.09 18.36 -2.01
C TRP A 91 -10.15 19.29 -1.24
N VAL A 92 -8.86 18.96 -1.17
CA VAL A 92 -7.91 19.73 -0.34
C VAL A 92 -7.72 21.16 -0.85
N VAL A 93 -7.94 21.43 -2.14
CA VAL A 93 -7.93 22.80 -2.73
C VAL A 93 -9.25 23.56 -2.54
N GLN A 94 -10.21 23.02 -1.79
CA GLN A 94 -11.38 23.79 -1.35
C GLN A 94 -11.10 24.56 -0.04
N CYS A 95 -10.00 24.24 0.64
CA CYS A 95 -9.58 24.87 1.89
C CYS A 95 -10.65 24.81 3.01
N ASN A 96 -11.44 23.73 3.01
CA ASN A 96 -12.37 23.39 4.09
C ASN A 96 -11.60 22.65 5.19
N LEU A 97 -11.10 23.41 6.17
CA LEU A 97 -10.29 22.87 7.26
C LEU A 97 -11.05 21.81 8.05
N LEU A 98 -10.44 20.64 8.24
CA LEU A 98 -10.94 19.52 9.06
C LEU A 98 -12.27 18.89 8.58
N GLU A 99 -12.88 19.41 7.53
CA GLU A 99 -14.10 18.87 6.94
C GLU A 99 -13.78 17.74 5.96
N LYS A 100 -14.67 16.74 5.93
CA LYS A 100 -14.69 15.69 4.92
C LYS A 100 -15.76 16.05 3.86
N ASP A 101 -15.50 15.79 2.58
CA ASP A 101 -16.50 16.00 1.50
C ASP A 101 -17.76 15.14 1.68
N GLN A 102 -18.86 15.50 1.03
CA GLN A 102 -20.12 14.76 1.19
C GLN A 102 -20.12 13.44 0.41
N CYS A 103 -19.47 13.40 -0.76
CA CYS A 103 -19.40 12.22 -1.61
C CYS A 103 -18.06 12.18 -2.35
N ARG A 104 -17.41 11.02 -2.33
CA ARG A 104 -16.08 10.76 -2.90
C ARG A 104 -15.94 9.34 -3.45
N ASP A 105 -17.05 8.61 -3.47
CA ASP A 105 -17.09 7.23 -3.93
C ASP A 105 -16.81 7.22 -5.43
N VAL A 106 -16.13 6.17 -5.90
CA VAL A 106 -15.83 5.97 -7.32
C VAL A 106 -16.74 4.87 -7.86
N GLU A 107 -16.91 4.79 -9.18
CA GLU A 107 -17.72 3.74 -9.83
C GLU A 107 -17.37 2.33 -9.31
N ARG A 108 -16.09 2.13 -8.97
CA ARG A 108 -15.53 0.84 -8.56
C ARG A 108 -15.91 0.42 -7.13
N PHE A 109 -16.12 1.36 -6.20
CA PHE A 109 -16.30 1.09 -4.76
C PHE A 109 -16.52 2.36 -3.91
N GLY A 110 -17.00 2.17 -2.68
CA GLY A 110 -17.05 3.22 -1.67
C GLY A 110 -15.65 3.61 -1.15
N VAL A 111 -15.49 4.84 -0.67
CA VAL A 111 -14.19 5.43 -0.33
C VAL A 111 -14.17 6.01 1.09
N TRP A 112 -13.15 5.64 1.87
CA TRP A 112 -12.84 6.25 3.17
C TRP A 112 -12.02 7.51 2.96
N GLN A 113 -12.10 8.47 3.88
CA GLN A 113 -11.27 9.67 3.85
C GLN A 113 -10.73 10.03 5.23
N ASN A 114 -9.43 10.33 5.26
CA ASN A 114 -8.77 11.00 6.36
C ASN A 114 -8.38 12.42 5.92
N VAL A 115 -8.54 13.37 6.84
CA VAL A 115 -8.18 14.78 6.66
C VAL A 115 -7.40 15.21 7.90
N HIS A 116 -6.25 15.85 7.72
CA HIS A 116 -5.52 16.47 8.83
C HIS A 116 -4.91 17.79 8.37
N VAL A 117 -4.84 18.74 9.29
CA VAL A 117 -4.28 20.07 9.08
C VAL A 117 -3.14 20.25 10.06
N LEU A 118 -2.00 20.69 9.53
CA LEU A 118 -0.78 20.95 10.27
C LEU A 118 -0.50 22.45 10.26
N ASP A 119 -0.22 23.03 11.43
CA ASP A 119 0.28 24.41 11.52
C ASP A 119 1.73 24.46 11.01
N MET A 120 1.97 25.26 9.97
CA MET A 120 3.31 25.45 9.41
C MET A 120 4.25 26.22 10.34
N TYR A 121 3.71 27.00 11.28
CA TYR A 121 4.52 27.69 12.26
C TYR A 121 5.10 26.71 13.29
N SER A 122 4.26 25.82 13.84
CA SER A 122 4.67 24.84 14.86
C SER A 122 5.73 23.86 14.39
N VAL A 123 5.70 23.47 13.11
CA VAL A 123 6.67 22.51 12.55
C VAL A 123 7.94 23.14 11.99
N GLY A 124 8.03 24.48 11.96
CA GLY A 124 9.23 25.21 11.54
C GLY A 124 9.79 24.77 10.18
N ASN A 125 11.12 24.79 10.05
CA ASN A 125 11.82 24.41 8.82
C ASN A 125 12.00 22.90 8.68
N THR A 126 10.89 22.15 8.62
CA THR A 126 10.88 20.71 8.40
C THR A 126 10.72 20.36 6.92
N THR A 127 11.24 19.20 6.51
CA THR A 127 11.08 18.70 5.14
C THR A 127 9.64 18.28 4.88
N SER A 128 9.23 18.30 3.61
CA SER A 128 7.89 17.82 3.18
C SER A 128 7.58 16.41 3.72
N THR A 129 8.56 15.50 3.65
CA THR A 129 8.39 14.13 4.13
C THR A 129 8.21 14.04 5.64
N ALA A 130 8.87 14.91 6.43
CA ALA A 130 8.67 14.96 7.88
C ALA A 130 7.27 15.47 8.23
N ARG A 131 6.78 16.48 7.49
CA ARG A 131 5.43 17.01 7.69
C ARG A 131 4.33 16.01 7.32
N ILE A 132 4.49 15.32 6.18
CA ILE A 132 3.62 14.20 5.79
C ILE A 132 3.57 13.13 6.88
N ARG A 133 4.72 12.78 7.47
CA ARG A 133 4.76 11.83 8.59
C ARG A 133 3.91 12.33 9.77
N PHE A 134 3.97 13.61 10.14
CA PHE A 134 3.14 14.16 11.21
C PHE A 134 1.64 14.00 10.94
N HIS A 135 1.17 14.25 9.70
CA HIS A 135 -0.23 14.00 9.33
C HIS A 135 -0.64 12.54 9.55
N ILE A 136 0.19 11.61 9.06
CA ILE A 136 -0.10 10.17 9.13
C ILE A 136 -0.06 9.66 10.57
N GLN A 137 0.93 10.12 11.34
CA GLN A 137 1.06 9.78 12.74
C GLN A 137 -0.15 10.28 13.55
N SER A 138 -0.60 11.52 13.32
CA SER A 138 -1.81 12.04 14.00
C SER A 138 -3.03 11.17 13.76
N TRP A 139 -3.22 10.65 12.53
CA TRP A 139 -4.32 9.72 12.26
C TRP A 139 -4.14 8.35 12.92
N TYR A 140 -2.90 7.89 13.03
CA TYR A 140 -2.58 6.60 13.63
C TYR A 140 -2.71 6.62 15.15
N ASP A 141 -2.34 7.73 15.80
CA ASP A 141 -2.38 7.88 17.25
C ASP A 141 -3.82 7.85 17.83
N GLU A 142 -4.85 8.03 16.99
CA GLU A 142 -6.25 7.75 17.33
C GLU A 142 -6.51 6.26 17.68
N VAL A 143 -5.53 5.37 17.52
CA VAL A 143 -5.57 4.00 18.03
C VAL A 143 -5.81 3.94 19.54
N GLU A 144 -5.39 4.97 20.29
CA GLU A 144 -5.60 5.05 21.74
C GLU A 144 -7.09 5.05 22.11
N ASP A 145 -7.95 5.54 21.23
CA ASP A 145 -9.40 5.58 21.43
C ASP A 145 -10.11 4.35 20.84
N PHE A 146 -9.39 3.45 20.16
CA PHE A 146 -9.98 2.32 19.46
C PHE A 146 -10.13 1.09 20.38
N ASP A 147 -11.36 0.61 20.54
CA ASP A 147 -11.67 -0.59 21.32
C ASP A 147 -11.30 -1.86 20.53
N SER A 148 -10.27 -2.58 21.02
CA SER A 148 -9.81 -3.84 20.43
C SER A 148 -10.79 -5.00 20.57
N ALA A 149 -11.84 -4.88 21.39
CA ALA A 149 -12.93 -5.85 21.52
C ALA A 149 -14.04 -5.62 20.47
N GLU A 150 -14.19 -4.40 19.95
CA GLU A 150 -15.18 -4.03 18.92
C GLU A 150 -14.65 -4.08 17.48
N PHE A 151 -13.44 -4.62 17.27
CA PHE A 151 -12.84 -4.81 15.94
C PHE A 151 -13.75 -5.52 14.91
N GLY A 152 -14.78 -6.21 15.40
CA GLY A 152 -15.74 -7.00 14.64
C GLY A 152 -16.91 -6.27 13.98
N LEU A 153 -17.28 -5.05 14.40
CA LEU A 153 -18.49 -4.37 13.87
C LEU A 153 -18.29 -2.86 13.69
N VAL A 154 -17.29 -2.48 12.89
CA VAL A 154 -17.19 -1.07 12.46
C VAL A 154 -18.36 -0.76 11.55
N ASN A 155 -19.32 -0.01 12.07
CA ASN A 155 -20.41 0.51 11.27
C ASN A 155 -19.88 1.61 10.35
N PHE A 156 -19.51 1.23 9.11
CA PHE A 156 -19.08 2.15 8.05
C PHE A 156 -20.17 3.15 7.61
N ALA A 157 -21.41 2.99 8.08
CA ALA A 157 -22.51 3.93 7.91
C ALA A 157 -22.71 4.85 9.13
N ALA A 158 -22.33 4.43 10.33
CA ALA A 158 -22.14 5.35 11.45
C ALA A 158 -20.92 6.20 11.14
N ARG A 159 -20.94 7.47 11.55
CA ARG A 159 -19.79 8.36 11.45
C ARG A 159 -18.72 7.96 12.48
N SER A 160 -18.26 6.72 12.48
CA SER A 160 -16.94 6.40 13.01
C SER A 160 -15.97 7.29 12.24
N ASN A 161 -15.50 8.34 12.92
CA ASN A 161 -14.67 9.36 12.33
C ASN A 161 -13.18 9.02 12.46
N LEU A 162 -12.86 7.88 13.08
CA LEU A 162 -11.50 7.54 13.45
C LEU A 162 -10.64 7.35 12.20
N SER A 163 -9.67 8.23 12.05
CA SER A 163 -8.64 8.21 11.03
C SER A 163 -7.72 6.98 11.17
N TYR A 164 -7.78 6.27 12.30
CA TYR A 164 -7.07 5.00 12.52
C TYR A 164 -7.57 3.85 11.63
N ILE A 165 -8.84 3.85 11.24
CA ILE A 165 -9.51 2.72 10.56
C ILE A 165 -8.76 2.22 9.31
N PRO A 166 -8.22 3.07 8.42
CA PRO A 166 -7.49 2.58 7.26
C PRO A 166 -6.18 1.84 7.57
N PHE A 167 -5.58 2.03 8.75
CA PHE A 167 -4.39 1.28 9.16
C PHE A 167 -4.76 -0.13 9.66
N ALA A 168 -5.93 -0.29 10.27
CA ALA A 168 -6.42 -1.59 10.73
C ALA A 168 -7.25 -2.33 9.66
N SER A 169 -7.70 -1.70 8.57
CA SER A 169 -8.55 -2.38 7.59
C SER A 169 -7.78 -3.31 6.64
N SER A 170 -8.06 -4.61 6.71
CA SER A 170 -7.55 -5.66 5.80
C SER A 170 -8.06 -5.51 4.35
N THR A 171 -9.25 -4.92 4.20
CA THR A 171 -9.91 -4.75 2.91
C THR A 171 -9.37 -3.58 2.09
N ILE A 172 -8.86 -2.55 2.78
CA ILE A 172 -8.21 -1.41 2.12
C ILE A 172 -6.91 -1.87 1.48
N ARG A 173 -6.81 -1.59 0.18
CA ARG A 173 -5.71 -2.01 -0.69
C ARG A 173 -5.42 -0.99 -1.79
N GLN A 174 -6.03 0.19 -1.71
CA GLN A 174 -5.85 1.34 -2.60
C GLN A 174 -5.85 2.60 -1.74
N ILE A 175 -4.92 3.52 -2.02
CA ILE A 175 -4.80 4.82 -1.38
C ILE A 175 -4.44 5.86 -2.43
N GLY A 176 -5.00 7.05 -2.33
CA GLY A 176 -4.55 8.21 -3.09
C GLY A 176 -4.76 9.48 -2.27
N CYS A 177 -3.77 10.35 -2.25
CA CYS A 177 -3.79 11.55 -1.41
C CYS A 177 -3.57 12.82 -2.22
N GLY A 178 -4.01 13.94 -1.63
CA GLY A 178 -3.74 15.29 -2.11
C GLY A 178 -3.28 16.17 -0.95
N ARG A 179 -2.36 17.09 -1.23
CA ARG A 179 -1.83 18.07 -0.28
C ARG A 179 -2.13 19.48 -0.75
N ALA A 180 -2.41 20.41 0.15
CA ALA A 180 -2.38 21.85 -0.14
C ALA A 180 -1.73 22.64 1.00
N ILE A 181 -1.08 23.74 0.67
CA ILE A 181 -0.57 24.72 1.65
C ILE A 181 -1.22 26.06 1.34
N TYR A 182 -1.86 26.65 2.33
CA TYR A 182 -2.58 27.92 2.18
C TYR A 182 -2.62 28.68 3.50
N THR A 183 -3.05 29.94 3.44
CA THR A 183 -3.38 30.72 4.61
C THR A 183 -4.77 30.32 5.11
N GLY A 184 -4.87 29.80 6.33
CA GLY A 184 -6.13 29.44 6.95
C GLY A 184 -6.96 30.71 7.22
N ARG A 185 -8.17 30.78 6.67
CA ARG A 185 -9.10 31.87 6.97
C ARG A 185 -9.83 31.54 8.27
N SER A 186 -9.83 32.47 9.24
CA SER A 186 -10.65 32.35 10.44
C SER A 186 -12.12 32.17 10.02
N GLY A 187 -12.74 31.06 10.40
CA GLY A 187 -14.17 30.90 10.26
C GLY A 187 -14.88 31.95 11.09
N GLN A 188 -15.70 32.76 10.45
CA GLN A 188 -16.68 33.63 11.08
C GLN A 188 -17.62 32.75 11.91
N SER A 189 -17.47 32.76 13.24
CA SER A 189 -18.48 32.17 14.12
C SER A 189 -19.82 32.85 13.84
N THR A 190 -20.80 32.06 13.39
CA THR A 190 -22.21 32.42 13.51
C THR A 190 -22.57 32.40 15.00
N SER A 191 -22.20 33.44 15.71
CA SER A 191 -22.76 33.78 17.02
C SER A 191 -23.00 35.27 17.03
N SER A 192 -24.27 35.63 16.86
CA SER A 192 -24.82 36.93 17.14
C SER A 192 -24.43 37.37 18.57
N SER A 193 -23.46 38.27 18.67
CA SER A 193 -23.30 39.15 19.82
C SER A 193 -22.61 40.41 19.33
N THR A 194 -23.38 41.49 19.33
CA THR A 194 -22.92 42.87 19.21
C THR A 194 -21.74 43.11 20.14
N ASP A 195 -20.56 43.37 19.58
CA ASP A 195 -19.55 44.27 20.15
C ASP A 195 -18.48 44.61 19.09
N THR A 196 -17.84 45.75 19.32
CA THR A 196 -17.04 46.61 18.43
C THR A 196 -15.81 45.98 17.75
N PRO A 197 -15.31 46.58 16.65
CA PRO A 197 -14.30 45.96 15.79
C PRO A 197 -12.88 46.16 16.34
N ILE A 198 -12.29 45.07 16.85
CA ILE A 198 -10.83 44.96 17.01
C ILE A 198 -10.36 43.81 16.10
N ALA A 199 -9.36 44.12 15.28
CA ALA A 199 -8.84 43.33 14.18
C ALA A 199 -8.75 41.81 14.47
N GLY A 200 -9.48 41.06 13.64
CA GLY A 200 -9.27 39.67 13.24
C GLY A 200 -8.33 38.81 14.08
N ARG A 201 -8.87 38.15 15.10
CA ARG A 201 -8.34 36.88 15.61
C ARG A 201 -9.48 36.00 16.10
N THR A 202 -9.75 34.92 15.38
CA THR A 202 -10.28 33.68 15.97
C THR A 202 -10.02 32.51 15.02
N MET A 203 -8.76 32.06 14.99
CA MET A 203 -8.45 30.66 14.71
C MET A 203 -8.77 29.87 15.99
N ALA A 204 -9.23 28.63 15.85
CA ALA A 204 -9.26 27.71 16.99
C ALA A 204 -7.87 27.73 17.65
N VAL A 205 -7.85 27.90 18.97
CA VAL A 205 -6.66 28.13 19.79
C VAL A 205 -5.50 27.22 19.34
N GLY A 206 -4.47 27.79 18.72
CA GLY A 206 -3.19 27.09 18.44
C GLY A 206 -2.68 27.06 17.00
N PHE A 207 -3.45 27.44 15.97
CA PHE A 207 -2.96 27.45 14.58
C PHE A 207 -2.45 28.85 14.15
N GLY A 208 -1.22 28.92 13.65
CA GLY A 208 -0.72 30.05 12.87
C GLY A 208 -1.48 30.23 11.55
N ASP A 209 -1.27 31.38 10.90
CA ASP A 209 -2.04 31.76 9.71
C ASP A 209 -1.79 30.83 8.51
N ARG A 210 -0.68 30.09 8.46
CA ARG A 210 -0.30 29.24 7.33
C ARG A 210 -0.37 27.77 7.72
N VAL A 211 -1.09 26.99 6.95
CA VAL A 211 -1.35 25.57 7.23
C VAL A 211 -1.02 24.70 6.04
N GLU A 212 -0.63 23.46 6.31
CA GLU A 212 -0.59 22.37 5.33
C GLU A 212 -1.75 21.42 5.64
N ALA A 213 -2.55 21.10 4.64
CA ALA A 213 -3.60 20.11 4.72
C ALA A 213 -3.23 18.89 3.89
N LEU A 214 -3.45 17.70 4.45
CA LEU A 214 -3.33 16.42 3.75
C LEU A 214 -4.67 15.70 3.80
N VAL A 215 -5.15 15.30 2.63
CA VAL A 215 -6.35 14.48 2.46
C VAL A 215 -5.91 13.17 1.83
N CYS A 216 -6.28 12.04 2.43
CA CYS A 216 -6.06 10.72 1.86
C CYS A 216 -7.39 9.98 1.72
N ASN A 217 -7.62 9.46 0.51
CA ASN A 217 -8.76 8.64 0.16
C ASN A 217 -8.32 7.16 0.08
N TYR A 218 -9.12 6.26 0.64
CA TYR A 218 -8.79 4.84 0.74
C TYR A 218 -9.93 3.96 0.22
N GLY A 219 -9.58 2.81 -0.37
CA GLY A 219 -10.57 1.85 -0.80
C GLY A 219 -10.02 0.44 -1.08
N PRO A 220 -10.90 -0.50 -1.44
CA PRO A 220 -12.35 -0.36 -1.50
C PRO A 220 -12.99 -0.41 -0.11
N LEU A 221 -14.03 0.39 0.09
CA LEU A 221 -15.03 0.16 1.13
C LEU A 221 -16.27 -0.48 0.53
N ASP A 222 -16.87 -1.37 1.31
CA ASP A 222 -18.23 -1.84 1.10
C ASP A 222 -19.08 -1.36 2.27
N ARG A 223 -20.00 -0.42 2.01
CA ARG A 223 -20.86 0.18 3.03
C ARG A 223 -22.09 -0.67 3.35
N ASN A 224 -22.38 -1.69 2.53
CA ASN A 224 -23.59 -2.50 2.64
C ASN A 224 -23.37 -3.76 3.46
N THR A 225 -22.11 -4.12 3.71
CA THR A 225 -21.74 -5.33 4.44
C THR A 225 -21.00 -4.95 5.71
N ALA A 226 -21.67 -5.10 6.85
CA ALA A 226 -21.00 -5.03 8.15
C ALA A 226 -19.97 -6.15 8.23
N ARG A 227 -18.73 -5.80 8.60
CA ARG A 227 -17.62 -6.73 8.71
C ARG A 227 -16.60 -6.23 9.70
N GLU A 228 -15.78 -7.16 10.19
CA GLU A 228 -14.59 -6.85 10.97
C GLU A 228 -13.60 -6.04 10.13
N LEU A 229 -12.77 -5.23 10.77
CA LEU A 229 -11.69 -4.52 10.07
C LEU A 229 -10.69 -5.50 9.45
N TYR A 230 -10.38 -6.56 10.18
CA TYR A 230 -9.49 -7.65 9.80
C TYR A 230 -9.90 -8.93 10.52
N GLU A 231 -9.53 -10.08 9.95
CA GLU A 231 -9.67 -11.36 10.63
C GLU A 231 -8.50 -11.55 11.61
N ASP A 232 -8.81 -11.89 12.85
CA ASP A 232 -7.81 -12.28 13.86
C ASP A 232 -7.09 -13.58 13.44
N GLY A 233 -5.80 -13.66 13.72
CA GLY A 233 -5.02 -14.89 13.53
C GLY A 233 -3.53 -14.68 13.25
N VAL A 234 -2.87 -15.76 12.82
CA VAL A 234 -1.43 -15.76 12.55
C VAL A 234 -1.11 -14.76 11.43
N PRO A 235 -0.19 -13.80 11.66
CA PRO A 235 0.13 -12.77 10.67
C PRO A 235 0.61 -13.33 9.33
N ALA A 236 0.32 -12.59 8.25
CA ALA A 236 0.74 -12.89 6.89
C ALA A 236 0.29 -14.28 6.33
N LEU A 237 -0.87 -14.78 6.76
CA LEU A 237 -1.59 -15.87 6.08
C LEU A 237 -2.26 -15.34 4.80
N CYS A 238 -1.42 -15.12 3.79
CA CYS A 238 -1.79 -14.43 2.57
C CYS A 238 -2.78 -15.22 1.68
N PRO A 239 -3.84 -14.57 1.17
CA PRO A 239 -4.83 -15.23 0.31
C PRO A 239 -4.25 -15.67 -1.05
N PRO A 240 -4.92 -16.57 -1.78
CA PRO A 240 -4.47 -17.01 -3.10
C PRO A 240 -4.14 -15.85 -4.05
N GLY A 241 -2.98 -15.93 -4.71
CA GLY A 241 -2.49 -14.90 -5.62
C GLY A 241 -1.68 -13.78 -4.97
N THR A 242 -1.51 -13.82 -3.64
CA THR A 242 -0.58 -12.96 -2.90
C THR A 242 0.49 -13.79 -2.19
N ILE A 243 1.55 -13.13 -1.75
CA ILE A 243 2.67 -13.72 -1.01
C ILE A 243 3.04 -12.79 0.14
N ARG A 244 3.77 -13.30 1.13
CA ARG A 244 4.34 -12.48 2.20
C ARG A 244 5.19 -11.34 1.63
N SER A 245 5.04 -10.14 2.17
CA SER A 245 5.91 -9.01 1.82
C SER A 245 7.32 -9.28 2.35
N SER A 246 8.32 -8.98 1.51
CA SER A 246 9.73 -9.07 1.91
C SER A 246 10.18 -7.88 2.75
N ARG A 247 9.40 -6.78 2.76
CA ARG A 247 9.72 -5.56 3.48
C ARG A 247 8.92 -5.44 4.78
N TYR A 248 7.64 -5.79 4.74
CA TYR A 248 6.72 -5.70 5.88
C TYR A 248 6.20 -7.09 6.22
N GLN A 249 6.89 -7.80 7.12
CA GLN A 249 6.73 -9.25 7.26
C GLN A 249 5.34 -9.69 7.75
N ALA A 250 4.52 -8.83 8.34
CA ALA A 250 3.14 -9.14 8.71
C ALA A 250 2.14 -8.88 7.56
N LEU A 251 2.60 -8.31 6.43
CA LEU A 251 1.76 -7.92 5.30
C LEU A 251 1.89 -8.86 4.09
N CYS A 252 0.89 -8.79 3.23
CA CYS A 252 0.77 -9.53 1.98
C CYS A 252 0.93 -8.60 0.78
N GLN A 253 1.68 -9.04 -0.22
CA GLN A 253 1.89 -8.34 -1.49
C GLN A 253 1.41 -9.19 -2.66
N LYS A 254 1.01 -8.55 -3.76
CA LYS A 254 0.64 -9.27 -4.98
C LYS A 254 1.84 -9.99 -5.58
N PHE A 255 1.62 -11.23 -6.04
CA PHE A 255 2.66 -11.99 -6.72
C PHE A 255 3.14 -11.26 -8.00
N GLN A 256 4.42 -10.91 -8.07
CA GLN A 256 5.01 -10.28 -9.26
C GLN A 256 5.62 -11.34 -10.18
N LYS A 257 4.99 -11.60 -11.34
CA LYS A 257 5.49 -12.56 -12.37
C LYS A 257 6.97 -12.37 -12.76
N ARG A 258 7.55 -11.17 -12.61
CA ARG A 258 8.98 -10.90 -12.90
C ARG A 258 9.96 -11.65 -12.00
N GLN A 259 9.60 -11.99 -10.76
CA GLN A 259 10.45 -12.84 -9.92
C GLN A 259 10.53 -14.27 -10.48
N SER A 260 9.44 -14.78 -11.04
CA SER A 260 9.42 -16.09 -11.72
C SER A 260 10.34 -16.11 -12.94
N GLN A 261 10.37 -15.05 -13.77
CA GLN A 261 11.29 -14.97 -14.91
C GLN A 261 12.76 -14.93 -14.49
N LYS A 262 13.13 -14.17 -13.45
CA LYS A 262 14.52 -14.16 -12.92
C LYS A 262 14.93 -15.50 -12.31
N VAL A 263 14.00 -16.17 -11.63
CA VAL A 263 14.22 -17.50 -11.04
C VAL A 263 14.34 -18.56 -12.15
N GLN A 264 13.46 -18.54 -13.15
CA GLN A 264 13.55 -19.40 -14.33
C GLN A 264 14.85 -19.17 -15.10
N HIS A 265 15.24 -17.92 -15.33
CA HIS A 265 16.50 -17.62 -16.03
C HIS A 265 17.74 -18.04 -15.22
N LYS A 266 17.69 -17.99 -13.88
CA LYS A 266 18.74 -18.54 -13.01
C LYS A 266 18.77 -20.07 -13.00
N ILE A 267 17.61 -20.72 -13.06
CA ILE A 267 17.50 -22.19 -13.16
C ILE A 267 18.02 -22.67 -14.52
N GLN A 268 17.65 -21.98 -15.60
CA GLN A 268 18.13 -22.24 -16.95
C GLN A 268 19.66 -22.07 -17.03
N GLN A 269 20.21 -20.97 -16.55
CA GLN A 269 21.67 -20.75 -16.50
C GLN A 269 22.41 -21.80 -15.65
N LYS A 270 21.77 -22.35 -14.61
CA LYS A 270 22.34 -23.40 -13.78
C LYS A 270 22.26 -24.78 -14.45
N GLN A 271 21.26 -25.01 -15.30
CA GLN A 271 21.15 -26.19 -16.16
C GLN A 271 22.14 -26.14 -17.33
N ASP A 272 22.28 -24.98 -17.99
CA ASP A 272 23.21 -24.80 -19.11
C ASP A 272 24.67 -24.96 -18.62
N LYS A 273 25.03 -24.39 -17.46
CA LYS A 273 26.34 -24.63 -16.82
C LYS A 273 26.58 -26.08 -16.37
N ARG A 274 25.52 -26.88 -16.20
CA ARG A 274 25.63 -28.31 -15.87
C ARG A 274 25.84 -29.15 -17.14
N ASN A 275 25.27 -28.71 -18.27
CA ASN A 275 25.40 -29.34 -19.58
C ASN A 275 26.72 -28.99 -20.28
N ASP A 276 27.32 -27.82 -19.98
CA ASP A 276 28.61 -27.38 -20.52
C ASP A 276 29.84 -27.97 -19.79
N ARG A 277 29.64 -28.87 -18.81
CA ARG A 277 30.78 -29.63 -18.26
C ARG A 277 31.20 -30.66 -19.30
N PRO A 278 32.45 -30.65 -19.80
CA PRO A 278 32.90 -31.64 -20.76
C PRO A 278 32.77 -33.02 -20.13
N MET A 279 31.95 -33.88 -20.74
CA MET A 279 31.97 -35.31 -20.45
C MET A 279 33.36 -35.82 -20.78
N ASN A 280 34.07 -36.30 -19.77
CA ASN A 280 35.39 -36.88 -19.93
C ASN A 280 35.24 -38.10 -20.87
N ASN A 281 35.85 -38.03 -22.07
CA ASN A 281 35.64 -38.95 -23.19
C ASN A 281 36.07 -40.42 -22.94
N GLY A 282 36.57 -40.75 -21.74
CA GLY A 282 36.94 -42.11 -21.36
C GLY A 282 35.76 -43.03 -21.00
N ALA A 283 34.59 -42.49 -20.63
CA ALA A 283 33.48 -43.32 -20.13
C ALA A 283 32.52 -43.84 -21.21
N PHE A 284 32.52 -43.24 -22.42
CA PHE A 284 31.56 -43.57 -23.47
C PHE A 284 31.99 -44.79 -24.31
N LEU A 285 33.29 -44.94 -24.54
CA LEU A 285 33.84 -46.06 -25.33
C LEU A 285 33.76 -47.40 -24.59
N ILE A 286 33.82 -47.40 -23.25
CA ILE A 286 33.74 -48.60 -22.43
C ILE A 286 32.29 -49.14 -22.37
N LYS A 287 31.29 -48.25 -22.35
CA LYS A 287 29.88 -48.68 -22.27
C LYS A 287 29.35 -49.27 -23.59
N SER A 288 29.72 -48.70 -24.74
CA SER A 288 29.30 -49.24 -26.05
C SER A 288 29.93 -50.59 -26.37
N THR A 289 31.18 -50.82 -25.97
CA THR A 289 31.87 -52.11 -26.20
C THR A 289 31.28 -53.23 -25.33
N ILE A 290 30.92 -52.95 -24.08
CA ILE A 290 30.26 -53.94 -23.21
C ILE A 290 28.87 -54.31 -23.75
N TYR A 291 28.10 -53.35 -24.26
CA TYR A 291 26.76 -53.61 -24.79
C TYR A 291 26.80 -54.47 -26.07
N LEU A 292 27.77 -54.21 -26.95
CA LEU A 292 27.97 -55.00 -28.17
C LEU A 292 28.42 -56.44 -27.86
N ILE A 293 29.31 -56.63 -26.88
CA ILE A 293 29.77 -57.97 -26.48
C ILE A 293 28.63 -58.77 -25.84
N GLN A 294 27.77 -58.14 -25.01
CA GLN A 294 26.60 -58.80 -24.44
C GLN A 294 25.57 -59.19 -25.51
N LEU A 295 25.34 -58.34 -26.51
CA LEU A 295 24.42 -58.61 -27.60
C LEU A 295 24.90 -59.80 -28.47
N VAL A 296 26.21 -59.87 -28.74
CA VAL A 296 26.81 -60.96 -29.53
C VAL A 296 26.78 -62.29 -28.76
N LEU A 297 27.02 -62.29 -27.45
CA LEU A 297 26.92 -63.49 -26.60
C LEU A 297 25.47 -64.01 -26.48
N LEU A 298 24.47 -63.11 -26.46
CA LEU A 298 23.04 -63.48 -26.49
C LEU A 298 22.62 -64.06 -27.84
N LEU A 299 23.17 -63.57 -28.95
CA LEU A 299 22.91 -64.11 -30.28
C LEU A 299 23.60 -65.47 -30.52
N LEU A 300 24.80 -65.69 -29.96
CA LEU A 300 25.50 -66.98 -30.06
C LEU A 300 24.88 -68.06 -29.17
N SER A 301 24.31 -67.69 -28.02
CA SER A 301 23.61 -68.64 -27.13
C SER A 301 22.22 -69.05 -27.65
N THR A 302 21.57 -68.19 -28.45
CA THR A 302 20.27 -68.51 -29.08
C THR A 302 20.40 -69.36 -30.34
N THR A 303 21.52 -69.28 -31.08
CA THR A 303 21.79 -70.16 -32.21
C THR A 303 22.22 -71.56 -31.78
N TYR A 304 23.00 -71.71 -30.70
CA TYR A 304 23.38 -73.02 -30.17
C TYR A 304 22.18 -73.82 -29.61
N ARG A 305 21.17 -73.14 -29.07
CA ARG A 305 19.97 -73.77 -28.49
C ARG A 305 18.95 -74.26 -29.54
N ARG A 306 19.07 -73.81 -30.79
CA ARG A 306 18.22 -74.27 -31.92
C ARG A 306 18.77 -75.52 -32.64
N SER A 307 19.98 -75.95 -32.31
CA SER A 307 20.64 -77.10 -32.94
C SER A 307 20.64 -78.38 -32.08
N LEU A 308 19.92 -78.39 -30.95
CA LEU A 308 19.95 -79.48 -29.95
C LEU A 308 18.56 -79.85 -29.39
N LEU A 309 17.49 -79.56 -30.15
CA LEU A 309 16.13 -80.06 -29.93
C LEU A 309 15.61 -80.68 -31.23
#